data_AF-A0A951VCM7-F1
#
_entry.id   AF-A0A951VCM7-F1
#
_cell.length_a   1.000
_cell.length_b   1.000
_cell.length_c   1.000
_cell.angle_alpha   90.00
_cell.angle_beta   90.00
_cell.angle_gamma   90.00
#
_symmetry.space_group_name_H-M   'P 1'
#
loop_
_entity.id
_entity.type
_entity.pdbx_description
1 polymer ?
#
loop_
_entity_poly.entity_id
_entity_poly.type
_entity_poly.pdbx_seq_one_letter_code
_entity_poly.pdbx_strand_id
1 'polypeptide(L)'
;MKSKITLALAFFIASATSAFAQMQRMSTEERVKNVMEKLAPLNLTQDQQDKTKTVFTDFYNNQMKMMQEARESGQMPDRSAFEKLTASRDKELQTIMGKDLFKKFKDDIEPSMRPQRRNN
;
A
#
# COMPACT_ATOMS: atom_id res chain seq x y z
N MET A 1 22.05 45.14 -16.97
CA MET A 1 20.62 44.75 -16.96
C MET A 1 20.39 43.33 -17.49
N LYS A 2 21.12 42.89 -18.53
CA LYS A 2 21.03 41.54 -19.11
C LYS A 2 21.30 40.41 -18.09
N SER A 3 22.31 40.56 -17.25
CA SER A 3 22.68 39.59 -16.19
C SER A 3 21.63 39.44 -15.07
N LYS A 4 20.80 40.46 -14.82
CA LYS A 4 19.70 40.39 -13.84
C LYS A 4 18.50 39.60 -14.38
N ILE A 5 18.26 39.70 -15.70
CA ILE A 5 17.21 38.94 -16.40
C ILE A 5 17.59 37.47 -16.52
N THR A 6 18.87 37.17 -16.79
CA THR A 6 19.37 35.78 -16.83
C THR A 6 19.27 35.08 -15.47
N LEU A 7 19.53 35.80 -14.37
CA LEU A 7 19.43 35.26 -13.02
C LEU A 7 17.98 35.01 -12.58
N ALA A 8 17.04 35.87 -12.98
CA ALA A 8 15.61 35.70 -12.70
C ALA A 8 14.99 34.51 -13.47
N LEU A 9 15.44 34.28 -14.71
CA LEU A 9 14.99 33.14 -15.53
C LEU A 9 15.52 31.79 -14.98
N ALA A 10 16.74 31.77 -14.45
CA ALA A 10 17.31 30.58 -13.82
C ALA A 10 16.58 30.19 -12.52
N PHE A 11 16.08 31.17 -11.75
CA PHE A 11 15.33 30.92 -10.52
C PHE A 11 13.93 30.33 -10.81
N PHE A 12 13.29 30.73 -11.90
CA PHE A 12 11.98 30.22 -12.31
C PHE A 12 12.02 28.76 -12.82
N ILE A 13 13.14 28.33 -13.41
CA ILE A 13 13.34 26.95 -13.87
C ILE A 13 13.67 26.03 -12.67
N ALA A 14 14.40 26.54 -11.67
CA ALA A 14 14.75 25.78 -10.46
C ALA A 14 13.56 25.53 -9.51
N SER A 15 12.54 26.40 -9.50
CA SER A 15 11.31 26.18 -8.71
C SER A 15 10.35 25.13 -9.29
N ALA A 16 10.51 24.76 -10.57
CA ALA A 16 9.63 23.78 -11.21
C ALA A 16 9.99 22.32 -10.83
N THR A 17 11.18 22.06 -10.31
CA THR A 17 11.65 20.69 -10.01
C THR A 17 11.37 20.22 -8.58
N SER A 18 10.93 21.10 -7.66
CA SER A 18 10.66 20.71 -6.27
C SER A 18 9.28 20.10 -6.03
N ALA A 19 8.41 20.00 -7.04
CA ALA A 19 7.03 19.54 -6.88
C ALA A 19 6.82 18.01 -6.98
N PHE A 20 7.83 17.22 -7.34
CA PHE A 20 7.66 15.79 -7.65
C PHE A 20 8.03 14.81 -6.51
N ALA A 21 8.26 15.28 -5.29
CA ALA A 21 8.71 14.43 -4.17
C ALA A 21 7.61 14.03 -3.16
N GLN A 22 6.35 14.45 -3.35
CA GLN A 22 5.27 13.94 -2.51
C GLN A 22 4.84 12.57 -3.03
N MET A 23 5.30 11.52 -2.36
CA MET A 23 4.77 10.16 -2.51
C MET A 23 3.26 10.21 -2.27
N GLN A 24 2.48 10.26 -3.35
CA GLN A 24 1.03 10.32 -3.28
C GLN A 24 0.54 9.06 -2.55
N ARG A 25 -0.12 9.27 -1.41
CA ARG A 25 -0.74 8.16 -0.67
C ARG A 25 -1.91 7.65 -1.49
N MET A 26 -1.83 6.42 -1.98
CA MET A 26 -2.98 5.74 -2.57
C MET A 26 -4.12 5.63 -1.57
N SER A 27 -5.36 5.79 -2.05
CA SER A 27 -6.57 5.56 -1.25
C SER A 27 -6.73 4.09 -0.88
N THR A 28 -7.59 3.78 0.11
CA THR A 28 -7.92 2.39 0.45
C THR A 28 -8.49 1.64 -0.76
N GLU A 29 -9.40 2.27 -1.49
CA GLU A 29 -10.06 1.68 -2.66
C GLU A 29 -9.05 1.34 -3.77
N GLU A 30 -8.13 2.26 -4.08
CA GLU A 30 -7.06 2.02 -5.05
C GLU A 30 -6.14 0.87 -4.62
N ARG A 31 -5.83 0.77 -3.32
CA ARG A 31 -5.02 -0.33 -2.79
C ARG A 31 -5.75 -1.66 -2.92
N VAL A 32 -7.03 -1.71 -2.57
CA VAL A 32 -7.86 -2.92 -2.72
C VAL A 32 -7.92 -3.32 -4.19
N LYS A 33 -8.15 -2.37 -5.10
CA LYS A 33 -8.15 -2.63 -6.54
C LYS A 33 -6.82 -3.25 -7.00
N ASN A 34 -5.69 -2.65 -6.65
CA ASN A 34 -4.36 -3.17 -7.00
C ASN A 34 -4.12 -4.57 -6.43
N VAL A 35 -4.61 -4.86 -5.24
CA VAL A 35 -4.52 -6.20 -4.66
C VAL A 35 -5.37 -7.20 -5.44
N MET A 36 -6.61 -6.84 -5.76
CA MET A 36 -7.50 -7.73 -6.52
C MET A 36 -6.97 -8.00 -7.92
N GLU A 37 -6.34 -7.03 -8.57
CA GLU A 37 -5.63 -7.23 -9.85
C GLU A 37 -4.49 -8.25 -9.71
N LYS A 38 -3.70 -8.16 -8.65
CA LYS A 38 -2.64 -9.14 -8.36
C LYS A 38 -3.17 -10.53 -7.99
N LEU A 39 -4.39 -10.61 -7.45
CA LEU A 39 -5.06 -11.86 -7.10
C LEU A 39 -5.78 -12.54 -8.28
N ALA A 40 -5.94 -11.84 -9.42
CA ALA A 40 -6.62 -12.37 -10.60
C ALA A 40 -6.13 -13.77 -11.05
N PRO A 41 -4.81 -14.10 -11.01
CA PRO A 41 -4.32 -15.43 -11.36
C PRO A 41 -4.82 -16.58 -10.48
N LEU A 42 -5.34 -16.29 -9.28
CA LEU A 42 -5.92 -17.31 -8.40
C LEU A 42 -7.30 -17.78 -8.84
N ASN A 43 -7.94 -17.10 -9.81
CA ASN A 43 -9.26 -17.43 -10.35
C ASN A 43 -10.31 -17.66 -9.25
N LEU A 44 -10.34 -16.76 -8.27
CA LEU A 44 -11.30 -16.79 -7.16
C LEU A 44 -12.73 -16.71 -7.70
N THR A 45 -13.67 -17.43 -7.07
CA THR A 45 -15.10 -17.29 -7.38
C THR A 45 -15.59 -15.88 -7.04
N GLN A 46 -16.74 -15.47 -7.58
CA GLN A 46 -17.29 -14.14 -7.29
C GLN A 46 -17.49 -13.90 -5.78
N ASP A 47 -18.05 -14.88 -5.07
CA ASP A 47 -18.21 -14.82 -3.61
C ASP A 47 -16.86 -14.69 -2.87
N GLN A 48 -15.84 -15.45 -3.30
CA GLN A 48 -14.50 -15.33 -2.74
C GLN A 48 -13.88 -13.96 -3.02
N GLN A 49 -14.07 -13.42 -4.22
CA GLN A 49 -13.58 -12.09 -4.58
C GLN A 49 -14.21 -11.01 -3.71
N ASP A 50 -15.53 -11.05 -3.51
CA ASP A 50 -16.24 -10.02 -2.75
C ASP A 50 -15.88 -10.08 -1.26
N LYS A 51 -15.79 -11.28 -0.68
CA LYS A 51 -15.27 -11.47 0.68
C LYS A 51 -13.82 -10.99 0.80
N THR A 52 -12.98 -11.32 -0.18
CA THR A 52 -11.57 -10.89 -0.18
C THR A 52 -11.43 -9.37 -0.26
N LYS A 53 -12.25 -8.67 -1.06
CA LYS A 53 -12.29 -7.20 -1.10
C LYS A 53 -12.60 -6.63 0.27
N THR A 54 -13.59 -7.17 0.99
CA THR A 54 -13.95 -6.75 2.34
C THR A 54 -12.77 -6.91 3.30
N VAL A 55 -12.13 -8.10 3.31
CA VAL A 55 -10.96 -8.37 4.16
C VAL A 55 -9.83 -7.37 3.91
N PHE A 56 -9.51 -7.08 2.65
CA PHE A 56 -8.46 -6.10 2.34
C PHE A 56 -8.87 -4.65 2.63
N THR A 57 -10.15 -4.31 2.48
CA THR A 57 -10.69 -2.99 2.83
C THR A 57 -10.50 -2.74 4.33
N ASP A 58 -10.90 -3.69 5.16
CA ASP A 58 -10.76 -3.62 6.61
C ASP A 58 -9.29 -3.59 7.02
N PHE A 59 -8.45 -4.44 6.42
CA PHE A 59 -7.01 -4.44 6.65
C PHE A 59 -6.38 -3.06 6.39
N TYR A 60 -6.68 -2.42 5.25
CA TYR A 60 -6.11 -1.13 4.91
C TYR A 60 -6.68 0.02 5.73
N ASN A 61 -7.96 0.00 6.09
CA ASN A 61 -8.56 0.97 7.00
C ASN A 61 -7.91 0.91 8.39
N ASN A 62 -7.73 -0.29 8.93
CA ASN A 62 -7.06 -0.50 10.22
C ASN A 62 -5.57 -0.12 10.17
N GLN A 63 -4.88 -0.45 9.08
CA GLN A 63 -3.49 -0.02 8.87
C GLN A 63 -3.39 1.51 8.83
N MET A 64 -4.30 2.18 8.12
CA MET A 64 -4.34 3.63 8.02
C MET A 64 -4.59 4.27 9.38
N LYS A 65 -5.55 3.76 10.16
CA LYS A 65 -5.84 4.21 11.52
C LYS A 65 -4.62 4.06 12.43
N MET A 66 -3.98 2.89 12.43
CA MET A 66 -2.76 2.64 13.21
C MET A 66 -1.62 3.61 12.83
N MET A 67 -1.44 3.90 11.54
CA MET A 67 -0.44 4.85 11.07
C MET A 67 -0.77 6.30 11.43
N GLN A 68 -2.07 6.64 11.48
CA GLN A 68 -2.54 7.95 11.91
C GLN A 68 -2.32 8.14 13.42
N GLU A 69 -2.70 7.16 14.25
CA GLU A 69 -2.49 7.19 15.70
C GLU A 69 -1.00 7.27 16.05
N ALA A 70 -0.15 6.54 15.34
CA ALA A 70 1.31 6.65 15.46
C ALA A 70 1.82 8.06 15.13
N ARG A 71 1.29 8.67 14.07
CA ARG A 71 1.66 10.04 13.68
C ARG A 71 1.20 11.07 14.73
N GLU A 72 0.00 10.91 15.27
CA GLU A 72 -0.57 11.82 16.28
C GLU A 72 0.14 11.68 17.64
N SER A 73 0.50 10.46 18.03
CA SER A 73 1.25 10.18 19.26
C SER A 73 2.75 10.48 19.15
N GLY A 74 3.29 10.66 17.93
CA GLY A 74 4.72 10.81 17.69
C GLY A 74 5.54 9.54 17.90
N GLN A 75 4.89 8.39 18.10
CA GLN A 75 5.53 7.09 18.31
C GLN A 75 5.45 6.24 17.05
N MET A 76 6.48 5.43 16.78
CA MET A 76 6.37 4.47 15.67
C MET A 76 5.35 3.37 15.99
N PRO A 77 4.57 2.90 15.01
CA PRO A 77 3.69 1.76 15.21
C PRO A 77 4.48 0.54 15.71
N ASP A 78 3.96 -0.14 16.72
CA ASP A 78 4.54 -1.39 17.19
C ASP A 78 4.52 -2.45 16.08
N ARG A 79 5.66 -3.09 15.84
CA ARG A 79 5.76 -4.21 14.90
C ARG A 79 4.79 -5.33 15.26
N SER A 80 4.59 -5.59 16.54
CA SER A 80 3.67 -6.63 17.01
C SER A 80 2.21 -6.33 16.61
N ALA A 81 1.83 -5.05 16.57
CA ALA A 81 0.49 -4.63 16.14
C ALA A 81 0.30 -4.88 14.63
N PHE A 82 1.33 -4.58 13.83
CA PHE A 82 1.29 -4.85 12.39
C PHE A 82 1.24 -6.36 12.09
N GLU A 83 2.00 -7.17 12.82
CA GLU A 83 1.98 -8.63 12.70
C GLU A 83 0.61 -9.20 13.05
N LYS A 84 -0.02 -8.73 14.15
CA LYS A 84 -1.39 -9.13 14.51
C LYS A 84 -2.41 -8.77 13.44
N LEU A 85 -2.33 -7.55 12.89
CA LEU A 85 -3.21 -7.11 11.82
C LEU A 85 -3.06 -7.99 10.56
N THR A 86 -1.81 -8.33 10.22
CA THR A 86 -1.49 -9.21 9.08
C THR A 86 -1.99 -10.64 9.34
N ALA A 87 -1.78 -11.17 10.54
CA ALA A 87 -2.23 -12.51 10.92
C ALA A 87 -3.77 -12.64 10.92
N SER A 88 -4.49 -11.59 11.35
CA SER A 88 -5.96 -11.55 11.29
C SER A 88 -6.45 -11.65 9.85
N ARG A 89 -5.90 -10.81 8.96
CA ARG A 89 -6.18 -10.87 7.52
C ARG A 89 -5.89 -12.26 6.96
N ASP A 90 -4.73 -12.82 7.26
CA ASP A 90 -4.31 -14.13 6.75
C ASP A 90 -5.24 -15.27 7.18
N LYS A 91 -5.73 -15.24 8.42
CA LYS A 91 -6.71 -16.22 8.91
C LYS A 91 -8.02 -16.16 8.13
N GLU A 92 -8.50 -14.97 7.84
CA GLU A 92 -9.73 -14.75 7.05
C GLU A 92 -9.53 -15.18 5.60
N LEU A 93 -8.41 -14.78 4.97
CA LEU A 93 -8.07 -15.19 3.61
C LEU A 93 -7.93 -16.71 3.48
N GLN A 94 -7.29 -17.38 4.44
CA GLN A 94 -7.18 -18.84 4.45
C GLN A 94 -8.55 -19.51 4.53
N THR A 95 -9.50 -18.92 5.27
CA THR A 95 -10.88 -19.42 5.38
C THR A 95 -11.65 -19.25 4.06
N ILE A 96 -11.47 -18.12 3.38
CA ILE A 96 -12.15 -17.80 2.11
C ILE A 96 -11.59 -18.62 0.94
N MET A 97 -10.26 -18.70 0.84
CA MET A 97 -9.56 -19.27 -0.31
C MET A 97 -9.25 -20.76 -0.15
N GLY A 98 -9.26 -21.27 1.08
CA GLY A 98 -8.77 -22.61 1.39
C GLY A 98 -7.24 -22.70 1.36
N LYS A 99 -6.69 -23.87 1.70
CA LYS A 99 -5.24 -24.05 1.92
C LYS A 99 -4.40 -23.82 0.66
N ASP A 100 -4.82 -24.36 -0.48
CA ASP A 100 -3.99 -24.37 -1.69
C ASP A 100 -3.85 -22.99 -2.32
N LEU A 101 -4.97 -22.28 -2.47
CA LEU A 101 -4.98 -20.91 -2.99
C LEU A 101 -4.32 -19.94 -2.00
N PHE A 102 -4.54 -20.13 -0.70
CA PHE A 102 -3.86 -19.33 0.31
C PHE A 102 -2.34 -19.53 0.28
N LYS A 103 -1.87 -20.76 0.05
CA LYS A 103 -0.44 -21.03 -0.14
C LYS A 103 0.12 -20.27 -1.34
N LYS A 104 -0.55 -20.31 -2.50
CA LYS A 104 -0.15 -19.52 -3.68
C LYS A 104 -0.15 -18.01 -3.40
N PHE A 105 -1.14 -17.53 -2.65
CA PHE A 105 -1.17 -16.14 -2.22
C PHE A 105 0.09 -15.77 -1.42
N LYS A 106 0.46 -16.57 -0.43
CA LYS A 106 1.62 -16.32 0.45
C LYS A 106 2.96 -16.41 -0.29
N ASP A 107 3.09 -17.39 -1.18
CA ASP A 107 4.36 -17.67 -1.85
C ASP A 107 4.62 -16.71 -3.02
N ASP A 108 3.59 -16.42 -3.83
CA ASP A 108 3.78 -15.75 -5.12
C ASP A 108 3.27 -14.31 -5.11
N ILE A 109 2.15 -14.05 -4.42
CA ILE A 109 1.41 -12.81 -4.58
C ILE A 109 1.77 -11.79 -3.50
N GLU A 110 1.73 -12.17 -2.22
CA GLU A 110 2.03 -11.27 -1.10
C GLU A 110 3.44 -10.66 -1.20
N PRO A 111 4.51 -11.39 -1.58
CA PRO A 111 5.83 -10.79 -1.74
C PRO A 111 5.85 -9.67 -2.78
N SER A 112 5.03 -9.77 -3.82
CA SER A 112 4.91 -8.74 -4.87
C SER A 112 4.15 -7.47 -4.42
N MET A 113 3.47 -7.52 -3.26
CA MET A 113 2.70 -6.40 -2.70
C MET A 113 3.51 -5.60 -1.68
N ARG A 114 4.61 -6.17 -1.18
CA ARG A 114 5.46 -5.50 -0.20
C ARG A 114 6.23 -4.36 -0.87
N PRO A 115 6.48 -3.24 -0.16
CA PRO A 115 7.35 -2.19 -0.66
C PRO A 115 8.72 -2.80 -0.99
N GLN A 116 9.08 -2.80 -2.27
CA GLN A 116 10.43 -3.17 -2.66
C GLN A 116 11.37 -2.12 -2.08
N ARG A 117 12.19 -2.53 -1.10
CA ARG A 117 13.32 -1.70 -0.70
C ARG A 117 14.21 -1.63 -1.93
N ARG A 118 14.25 -0.44 -2.57
CA ARG A 118 15.28 -0.14 -3.57
C ARG A 118 16.62 -0.30 -2.85
N ASN A 119 17.25 -1.46 -3.02
CA ASN A 119 18.67 -1.60 -2.75
C ASN A 119 19.35 -0.80 -3.86
N ASN A 120 19.72 0.45 -3.56
CA ASN A 120 20.68 1.20 -4.34
C ASN A 120 22.09 0.69 -4.05
#